data_AF-A0A661ARL0-F1
#
_entry.id   AF-A0A661ARL0-F1
#
_cell.length_a   1.000
_cell.length_b   1.000
_cell.length_c   1.000
_cell.angle_alpha   90.00
_cell.angle_beta   90.00
_cell.angle_gamma   90.00
#
_symmetry.space_group_name_H-M   'P 1'
#
loop_
_entity.id
_entity.type
_entity.pdbx_description
1 polymer ?
#
loop_
_entity_poly.entity_id
_entity_poly.type
_entity_poly.pdbx_seq_one_letter_code
_entity_poly.pdbx_strand_id
1 'polypeptide(L)'
;TVDTGTAGATITNTAEVTGDQPDPDDTNNRAAADITVQSGPAGGGGGVADECDQKVIINEVGWSGTGADQRDEWIELRNLGTSPVDLTGWILRWRKKNPTTPEERRWKVLELSGIIAPTTISACEEAETQTPSVRFVRRADGISWLVLGEPKEQDESYVTLERRHDATIINVKADMVYDTAPPYHLALDDDGDVIQLLNADGELVDTANASPEPRTGWPAGDATLHASMERTDPLGPDTPENWHTNPGIITRGLDALGRPILGTAAAMNSTTLDELALEAGIAPVVIKPGDPVEVPIEITKEARKVQGWPWIRVTQPELAMAAGGGGMLPSGYSFYSRQRNGEFELGINTSKLPPGRYNFWIVYGEGKTILVPMEILP
;
A
#
# COMPACT_ATOMS: atom_id res chain seq x y z
N THR A 1 14.53 34.93 13.61
CA THR A 1 13.95 34.88 14.97
C THR A 1 12.88 35.95 15.03
N VAL A 2 11.61 35.55 15.09
CA VAL A 2 10.50 36.50 15.29
C VAL A 2 10.47 36.81 16.79
N ASP A 3 10.52 38.09 17.16
CA ASP A 3 10.49 38.49 18.57
C ASP A 3 9.21 37.96 19.26
N THR A 4 9.39 37.41 20.45
CA THR A 4 8.32 36.95 21.33
C THR A 4 7.49 38.14 21.80
N GLY A 5 6.40 38.48 21.11
CA GLY A 5 5.54 39.58 21.57
C GLY A 5 4.20 39.82 20.88
N THR A 6 3.94 39.29 19.68
CA THR A 6 2.74 39.68 18.89
C THR A 6 1.72 38.56 18.65
N ALA A 7 1.94 37.35 19.16
CA ALA A 7 0.94 36.28 19.07
C ALA A 7 -0.36 36.69 19.80
N GLY A 8 -1.48 36.68 19.09
CA GLY A 8 -2.78 37.15 19.59
C GLY A 8 -2.99 38.67 19.51
N ALA A 9 -2.02 39.44 19.01
CA ALA A 9 -2.21 40.86 18.76
C ALA A 9 -2.89 41.09 17.40
N THR A 10 -3.85 42.01 17.36
CA THR A 10 -4.42 42.54 16.11
C THR A 10 -3.58 43.73 15.67
N ILE A 11 -3.00 43.63 14.47
CA ILE A 11 -2.32 44.74 13.82
C ILE A 11 -3.33 45.40 12.90
N THR A 12 -3.66 46.65 13.20
CA THR A 12 -4.51 47.49 12.35
C THR A 12 -3.63 48.34 11.45
N ASN A 13 -3.74 48.15 10.14
CA ASN A 13 -3.10 49.03 9.18
C ASN A 13 -4.12 50.06 8.69
N THR A 14 -3.87 51.34 8.98
CA THR A 14 -4.78 52.44 8.63
C THR A 14 -4.16 53.28 7.51
N ALA A 15 -4.86 53.38 6.39
CA ALA A 15 -4.55 54.33 5.34
C ALA A 15 -5.45 55.56 5.53
N GLU A 16 -4.82 56.75 5.51
CA GLU A 16 -5.51 58.03 5.57
C GLU A 16 -5.08 58.89 4.39
N VAL A 17 -6.05 59.51 3.73
CA VAL A 17 -5.80 60.46 2.65
C VAL A 17 -6.09 61.86 3.18
N THR A 18 -5.20 62.80 2.92
CA THR A 18 -5.40 64.22 3.26
C THR A 18 -5.19 65.08 2.01
N GLY A 19 -5.88 66.21 1.94
CA GLY A 19 -5.79 67.15 0.83
C GLY A 19 -5.92 68.60 1.30
N ASP A 20 -5.47 69.53 0.47
CA ASP A 20 -5.38 70.96 0.80
C ASP A 20 -6.71 71.72 0.68
N GLN A 21 -7.81 70.99 0.42
CA GLN A 21 -9.18 71.52 0.33
C GLN A 21 -10.08 70.79 1.34
N PRO A 22 -11.06 71.48 1.96
CA PRO A 22 -11.96 70.84 2.91
C PRO A 22 -12.80 69.75 2.23
N ASP A 23 -12.73 68.52 2.74
CA ASP A 23 -13.63 67.45 2.34
C ASP A 23 -14.98 67.60 3.06
N PRO A 24 -16.12 67.66 2.35
CA PRO A 24 -17.44 67.71 2.96
C PRO A 24 -17.83 66.46 3.78
N ASP A 25 -17.19 65.32 3.55
CA ASP A 25 -17.44 64.07 4.27
C ASP A 25 -16.12 63.41 4.67
N ASP A 26 -15.58 63.84 5.80
CA ASP A 26 -14.31 63.35 6.34
C ASP A 26 -14.37 61.91 6.86
N THR A 27 -15.57 61.31 6.94
CA THR A 27 -15.75 59.95 7.44
C THR A 27 -15.23 58.88 6.48
N ASN A 28 -15.00 59.23 5.21
CA ASN A 28 -14.48 58.33 4.19
C ASN A 28 -12.96 58.47 3.95
N ASN A 29 -12.29 59.42 4.62
CA ASN A 29 -10.87 59.70 4.41
C ASN A 29 -9.92 58.72 5.12
N ARG A 30 -10.47 57.77 5.88
CA ARG A 30 -9.73 56.72 6.56
C ARG A 30 -10.30 55.35 6.22
N ALA A 31 -9.41 54.44 5.84
CA ALA A 31 -9.71 53.01 5.73
C ALA A 31 -8.75 52.23 6.63
N ALA A 32 -9.27 51.27 7.39
CA ALA A 32 -8.48 50.41 8.24
C ALA A 32 -8.73 48.94 7.88
N ALA A 33 -7.66 48.15 7.91
CA ALA A 33 -7.72 46.70 7.78
C ALA A 33 -7.02 46.08 8.99
N ASP A 34 -7.70 45.15 9.64
CA ASP A 34 -7.21 44.43 10.80
C ASP A 34 -6.68 43.05 10.40
N ILE A 35 -5.49 42.71 10.87
CA ILE A 35 -4.96 41.35 10.79
C ILE A 35 -4.64 40.84 12.19
N THR A 36 -5.21 39.69 12.56
CA THR A 36 -4.93 39.02 13.83
C THR A 36 -3.83 37.99 13.62
N VAL A 37 -2.71 38.16 14.33
CA VAL A 37 -1.58 37.24 14.23
C VAL A 37 -1.87 35.99 15.07
N GLN A 38 -2.22 34.88 14.41
CA GLN A 38 -2.38 33.59 15.07
C GLN A 38 -1.01 32.91 15.29
N SER A 39 -0.83 32.28 16.44
CA SER A 39 0.32 31.42 16.70
C SER A 39 0.14 30.09 15.98
N GLY A 40 0.71 29.97 14.79
CA GLY A 40 0.86 28.74 14.02
C GLY A 40 2.17 28.77 13.25
N PRO A 41 2.66 27.62 12.73
CA PRO A 41 3.80 27.61 11.82
C PRO A 41 3.53 28.59 10.68
N ALA A 42 4.54 29.37 10.29
CA ALA A 42 4.41 30.48 9.37
C ALA A 42 3.95 30.01 7.97
N GLY A 43 2.64 29.99 7.74
CA GLY A 43 2.02 29.78 6.43
C GLY A 43 1.88 31.09 5.68
N GLY A 44 2.92 31.46 4.93
CA GLY A 44 2.86 32.58 4.01
C GLY A 44 2.09 32.21 2.74
N GLY A 45 0.97 32.91 2.50
CA GLY A 45 0.45 33.23 1.17
C GLY A 45 -0.26 32.11 0.40
N GLY A 46 -1.60 32.16 0.39
CA GLY A 46 -2.45 32.08 -0.82
C GLY A 46 -2.22 31.00 -1.88
N GLY A 47 -1.48 29.94 -1.59
CA GLY A 47 -1.47 28.71 -2.38
C GLY A 47 -2.77 27.97 -2.10
N VAL A 48 -3.41 27.46 -3.16
CA VAL A 48 -4.39 26.38 -3.01
C VAL A 48 -3.75 25.33 -2.10
N ALA A 49 -4.42 24.96 -1.00
CA ALA A 49 -3.97 23.86 -0.16
C ALA A 49 -3.69 22.66 -1.09
N ASP A 50 -2.51 22.05 -0.97
CA ASP A 50 -2.23 20.80 -1.69
C ASP A 50 -3.37 19.84 -1.35
N GLU A 51 -4.01 19.27 -2.37
CA GLU A 51 -5.13 18.37 -2.17
C GLU A 51 -4.74 17.17 -1.28
N CYS A 52 -3.46 16.82 -1.25
CA CYS A 52 -2.94 15.76 -0.41
C CYS A 52 -2.63 16.20 1.03
N ASP A 53 -2.56 17.50 1.32
CA ASP A 53 -2.29 17.97 2.68
C ASP A 53 -3.42 17.59 3.63
N GLN A 54 -3.03 17.10 4.82
CA GLN A 54 -3.93 16.58 5.85
C GLN A 54 -4.77 15.36 5.44
N LYS A 55 -4.49 14.72 4.29
CA LYS A 55 -5.12 13.45 3.92
C LYS A 55 -4.36 12.27 4.52
N VAL A 56 -5.04 11.52 5.37
CA VAL A 56 -4.57 10.22 5.89
C VAL A 56 -5.46 9.12 5.34
N ILE A 57 -4.84 8.05 4.83
CA ILE A 57 -5.53 6.90 4.27
C ILE A 57 -5.21 5.62 5.03
N ILE A 58 -6.08 4.62 4.88
CA ILE A 58 -5.79 3.22 5.15
C ILE A 58 -4.95 2.71 3.97
N ASN A 59 -3.67 2.44 4.22
CA ASN A 59 -2.68 2.15 3.20
C ASN A 59 -2.55 0.64 2.95
N GLU A 60 -2.46 -0.15 4.02
CA GLU A 60 -2.24 -1.59 3.95
C GLU A 60 -2.95 -2.30 5.11
N VAL A 61 -3.42 -3.53 4.86
CA VAL A 61 -4.13 -4.35 5.86
C VAL A 61 -3.59 -5.77 5.85
N GLY A 62 -2.87 -6.15 6.91
CA GLY A 62 -2.45 -7.52 7.21
C GLY A 62 -3.54 -8.32 7.91
N TRP A 63 -4.70 -8.50 7.26
CA TRP A 63 -5.91 -9.06 7.87
C TRP A 63 -5.81 -10.55 8.21
N SER A 64 -4.93 -11.29 7.54
CA SER A 64 -4.74 -12.75 7.77
C SER A 64 -3.59 -13.07 8.73
N GLY A 65 -3.08 -12.06 9.41
CA GLY A 65 -1.93 -12.14 10.29
C GLY A 65 -0.61 -12.34 9.54
N THR A 66 0.32 -13.05 10.17
CA THR A 66 1.60 -13.42 9.55
C THR A 66 1.71 -14.93 9.42
N GLY A 67 2.72 -15.40 8.69
CA GLY A 67 3.02 -16.83 8.66
C GLY A 67 3.36 -17.42 10.04
N ALA A 68 3.70 -16.61 11.03
CA ALA A 68 4.05 -17.06 12.38
C ALA A 68 2.80 -17.31 13.25
N ASP A 69 1.83 -16.39 13.20
CA ASP A 69 0.52 -16.52 13.83
C ASP A 69 -0.52 -15.76 13.00
N GLN A 70 -1.58 -16.45 12.60
CA GLN A 70 -2.71 -15.86 11.86
C GLN A 70 -3.48 -14.79 12.67
N ARG A 71 -3.21 -14.66 13.97
CA ARG A 71 -3.75 -13.60 14.84
C ARG A 71 -2.82 -12.39 14.97
N ASP A 72 -1.63 -12.42 14.37
CA ASP A 72 -0.68 -11.30 14.29
C ASP A 72 -1.13 -10.33 13.20
N GLU A 73 -2.33 -9.78 13.38
CA GLU A 73 -2.96 -8.84 12.45
C GLU A 73 -2.36 -7.44 12.63
N TRP A 74 -2.31 -6.69 11.53
CA TRP A 74 -1.83 -5.31 11.55
C TRP A 74 -2.52 -4.46 10.49
N ILE A 75 -2.55 -3.15 10.73
CA ILE A 75 -3.13 -2.14 9.82
C ILE A 75 -2.12 -1.00 9.70
N GLU A 76 -2.00 -0.43 8.51
CA GLU A 76 -1.15 0.72 8.28
C GLU A 76 -1.95 1.92 7.76
N LEU A 77 -1.61 3.08 8.32
CA LEU A 77 -2.07 4.38 7.83
C LEU A 77 -0.93 5.13 7.16
N ARG A 78 -1.25 5.96 6.16
CA ARG A 78 -0.27 6.83 5.48
C ARG A 78 -0.78 8.26 5.42
N ASN A 79 0.07 9.22 5.76
CA ASN A 79 -0.14 10.64 5.48
C ASN A 79 0.36 10.97 4.06
N LEU A 80 -0.54 11.48 3.22
CA LEU A 80 -0.24 11.78 1.82
C LEU A 80 0.35 13.17 1.62
N GLY A 81 0.31 14.01 2.65
CA GLY A 81 0.66 15.42 2.59
C GLY A 81 2.04 15.76 3.14
N THR A 82 2.46 16.99 2.87
CA THR A 82 3.74 17.54 3.36
C THR A 82 3.62 18.22 4.72
N SER A 83 2.43 18.16 5.32
CA SER A 83 2.15 18.64 6.68
C SER A 83 1.89 17.47 7.64
N PRO A 84 2.40 17.51 8.88
CA PRO A 84 2.08 16.49 9.89
C PRO A 84 0.57 16.49 10.22
N VAL A 85 0.06 15.35 10.66
CA VAL A 85 -1.35 15.17 11.05
C VAL A 85 -1.44 14.63 12.49
N ASP A 86 -2.20 15.31 13.34
CA ASP A 86 -2.52 14.85 14.69
C ASP A 86 -3.74 13.92 14.66
N LEU A 87 -3.55 12.67 15.09
CA LEU A 87 -4.58 11.63 15.14
C LEU A 87 -5.39 11.66 16.44
N THR A 88 -5.13 12.58 17.36
CA THR A 88 -5.86 12.66 18.63
C THR A 88 -7.35 12.81 18.40
N GLY A 89 -8.14 11.84 18.86
CA GLY A 89 -9.60 11.80 18.70
C GLY A 89 -10.07 11.21 17.38
N TRP A 90 -9.16 10.84 16.46
CA TRP A 90 -9.52 10.07 15.28
C TRP A 90 -9.94 8.65 15.68
N ILE A 91 -10.75 8.03 14.83
CA ILE A 91 -11.29 6.69 15.07
C ILE A 91 -11.02 5.81 13.86
N LEU A 92 -10.37 4.67 14.10
CA LEU A 92 -10.40 3.54 13.19
C LEU A 92 -11.48 2.57 13.68
N ARG A 93 -12.42 2.19 12.81
CA ARG A 93 -13.47 1.24 13.17
C ARG A 93 -13.73 0.24 12.07
N TRP A 94 -14.13 -0.96 12.44
CA TRP A 94 -14.47 -2.00 11.48
C TRP A 94 -15.59 -2.93 11.94
N ARG A 95 -16.26 -3.58 10.99
CA ARG A 95 -17.32 -4.57 11.23
C ARG A 95 -17.48 -5.50 10.03
N LYS A 96 -18.12 -6.66 10.23
CA LYS A 96 -18.32 -7.65 9.18
C LYS A 96 -19.01 -7.03 7.98
N LYS A 97 -18.51 -7.27 6.77
CA LYS A 97 -19.02 -6.67 5.53
C LYS A 97 -20.48 -7.04 5.26
N ASN A 98 -20.84 -8.31 5.48
CA ASN A 98 -22.23 -8.79 5.40
C ASN A 98 -22.70 -9.35 6.74
N PRO A 99 -23.08 -8.49 7.68
CA PRO A 99 -23.49 -8.94 8.99
C PRO A 99 -24.91 -9.51 8.93
N THR A 100 -25.06 -10.75 9.37
CA THR A 100 -26.34 -11.45 9.50
C THR A 100 -26.92 -11.28 10.90
N THR A 101 -26.08 -11.19 11.93
CA THR A 101 -26.46 -11.10 13.35
C THR A 101 -26.35 -9.67 13.90
N PRO A 102 -27.05 -9.31 15.00
CA PRO A 102 -26.90 -8.00 15.63
C PRO A 102 -25.48 -7.73 16.15
N GLU A 103 -24.74 -8.78 16.50
CA GLU A 103 -23.35 -8.68 16.95
C GLU A 103 -22.42 -8.29 15.80
N GLU A 104 -22.53 -8.96 14.65
CA GLU A 104 -21.75 -8.65 13.45
C GLU A 104 -21.99 -7.23 12.91
N ARG A 105 -23.14 -6.61 13.26
CA ARG A 105 -23.45 -5.21 12.87
C ARG A 105 -22.72 -4.18 13.74
N ARG A 106 -22.15 -4.57 14.87
CA ARG A 106 -21.47 -3.65 15.79
C ARG A 106 -20.10 -3.29 15.23
N TRP A 107 -19.78 -2.00 15.31
CA TRP A 107 -18.44 -1.52 15.04
C TRP A 107 -17.51 -1.92 16.19
N LYS A 108 -16.42 -2.61 15.84
CA LYS A 108 -15.18 -2.65 16.60
C LYS A 108 -14.54 -1.27 16.44
N VAL A 109 -14.14 -0.64 17.54
CA VAL A 109 -13.71 0.78 17.55
C VAL A 109 -12.34 0.87 18.23
N LEU A 110 -11.43 1.56 17.57
CA LEU A 110 -10.10 1.89 18.04
C LEU A 110 -9.92 3.42 17.96
N GLU A 111 -9.73 4.06 19.11
CA GLU A 111 -9.35 5.47 19.16
C GLU A 111 -7.85 5.60 18.85
N LEU A 112 -7.53 6.54 17.96
CA LEU A 112 -6.16 6.84 17.56
C LEU A 112 -5.64 8.06 18.33
N SER A 113 -4.31 8.20 18.37
CA SER A 113 -3.61 9.34 18.95
C SER A 113 -2.19 9.42 18.41
N GLY A 114 -1.50 10.53 18.68
CA GLY A 114 -0.14 10.76 18.19
C GLY A 114 -0.12 11.56 16.90
N ILE A 115 1.08 11.76 16.35
CA ILE A 115 1.29 12.59 15.16
C ILE A 115 1.88 11.70 14.06
N ILE A 116 1.26 11.68 12.89
CA ILE A 116 1.89 11.14 11.68
C ILE A 116 2.77 12.23 11.08
N ALA A 117 4.03 11.90 10.78
CA ALA A 117 4.94 12.86 10.16
C ALA A 117 4.49 13.19 8.73
N PRO A 118 4.92 14.31 8.15
CA PRO A 118 4.70 14.58 6.74
C PRO A 118 5.53 13.65 5.85
N THR A 119 5.09 13.47 4.61
CA THR A 119 5.98 12.96 3.56
C THR A 119 6.83 14.10 2.98
N THR A 120 7.99 13.75 2.40
CA THR A 120 8.88 14.74 1.77
C THR A 120 8.31 15.25 0.45
N ILE A 121 7.59 14.39 -0.28
CA ILE A 121 6.93 14.69 -1.55
C ILE A 121 5.49 14.22 -1.40
N SER A 122 4.50 15.10 -1.58
CA SER A 122 3.11 14.68 -1.43
C SER A 122 2.74 13.61 -2.45
N ALA A 123 1.79 12.73 -2.11
CA ALA A 123 1.34 11.70 -3.05
C ALA A 123 0.79 12.30 -4.37
N CYS A 124 0.31 13.54 -4.32
CA CYS A 124 -0.16 14.32 -5.46
C CYS A 124 1.01 14.67 -6.41
N GLU A 125 2.18 14.99 -5.88
CA GLU A 125 3.40 15.24 -6.67
C GLU A 125 4.11 13.92 -7.06
N GLU A 126 4.11 12.90 -6.19
CA GLU A 126 4.69 11.58 -6.48
C GLU A 126 4.02 10.88 -7.68
N ALA A 127 2.70 11.05 -7.83
CA ALA A 127 1.93 10.48 -8.93
C ALA A 127 2.43 10.96 -10.31
N GLU A 128 3.05 12.13 -10.39
CA GLU A 128 3.56 12.72 -11.63
C GLU A 128 4.98 12.24 -12.00
N THR A 129 5.71 11.64 -11.05
CA THR A 129 7.16 11.39 -11.16
C THR A 129 7.58 9.92 -11.08
N GLN A 130 6.61 8.98 -11.09
CA GLN A 130 6.81 7.55 -10.85
C GLN A 130 8.06 6.96 -11.54
N THR A 131 9.04 6.57 -10.72
CA THR A 131 10.13 5.67 -11.10
C THR A 131 9.83 4.26 -10.60
N PRO A 132 10.07 3.21 -11.43
CA PRO A 132 9.90 1.82 -11.02
C PRO A 132 10.70 1.52 -9.76
N SER A 133 10.09 0.80 -8.83
CA SER A 133 10.71 0.33 -7.59
C SER A 133 11.37 -1.05 -7.76
N VAL A 134 11.58 -1.50 -8.99
CA VAL A 134 12.24 -2.76 -9.31
C VAL A 134 13.22 -2.61 -10.48
N ARG A 135 14.24 -3.47 -10.50
CA ARG A 135 15.19 -3.58 -11.59
C ARG A 135 15.20 -4.99 -12.17
N PHE A 136 15.13 -5.07 -13.49
CA PHE A 136 15.18 -6.34 -14.24
C PHE A 136 16.60 -6.64 -14.74
N VAL A 137 17.10 -7.83 -14.45
CA VAL A 137 18.43 -8.30 -14.87
C VAL A 137 18.28 -9.59 -15.67
N ARG A 138 18.68 -9.55 -16.95
CA ARG A 138 18.61 -10.73 -17.81
C ARG A 138 19.52 -11.84 -17.29
N ARG A 139 18.99 -13.06 -17.18
CA ARG A 139 19.74 -14.22 -16.70
C ARG A 139 20.46 -14.95 -17.84
N ALA A 140 21.45 -15.76 -17.49
CA ALA A 140 22.31 -16.47 -18.44
C ALA A 140 21.58 -17.56 -19.24
N ASP A 141 20.43 -18.04 -18.75
CA ASP A 141 19.56 -18.99 -19.47
C ASP A 141 18.93 -18.37 -20.74
N GLY A 142 18.97 -17.05 -20.89
CA GLY A 142 18.47 -16.32 -22.04
C GLY A 142 16.94 -16.24 -22.13
N ILE A 143 16.21 -16.83 -21.19
CA ILE A 143 14.75 -16.89 -21.19
C ILE A 143 14.11 -16.23 -19.97
N SER A 144 14.87 -16.01 -18.90
CA SER A 144 14.36 -15.47 -17.65
C SER A 144 15.12 -14.23 -17.17
N TRP A 145 14.47 -13.49 -16.28
CA TRP A 145 14.94 -12.23 -15.73
C TRP A 145 14.87 -12.30 -14.22
N LEU A 146 15.95 -11.92 -13.55
CA LEU A 146 15.95 -11.68 -12.11
C LEU A 146 15.31 -10.31 -11.88
N VAL A 147 14.30 -10.26 -11.03
CA VAL A 147 13.60 -9.04 -10.63
C VAL A 147 14.07 -8.70 -9.23
N LEU A 148 14.75 -7.57 -9.11
CA LEU A 148 15.32 -7.08 -7.86
C LEU A 148 14.47 -5.92 -7.37
N GLY A 149 13.90 -6.04 -6.17
CA GLY A 149 13.25 -4.92 -5.51
C GLY A 149 14.27 -3.85 -5.14
N GLU A 150 13.95 -2.60 -5.46
CA GLU A 150 14.67 -1.39 -5.06
C GLU A 150 13.70 -0.56 -4.20
N PRO A 151 13.47 -0.96 -2.93
CA PRO A 151 12.54 -0.26 -2.06
C PRO A 151 12.98 1.21 -1.91
N LYS A 152 12.04 2.13 -2.09
CA LYS A 152 12.29 3.56 -1.92
C LYS A 152 12.66 3.89 -0.48
N GLU A 153 13.41 4.98 -0.30
CA GLU A 153 13.78 5.45 1.04
C GLU A 153 12.56 5.81 1.88
N GLN A 154 12.71 5.57 3.17
CA GLN A 154 11.68 5.72 4.18
C GLN A 154 11.42 7.20 4.47
N ASP A 155 10.17 7.54 4.72
CA ASP A 155 9.83 8.67 5.56
C ASP A 155 8.95 8.20 6.73
N GLU A 156 8.77 9.08 7.71
CA GLU A 156 7.97 8.81 8.90
C GLU A 156 6.46 9.07 8.64
N SER A 157 6.03 9.07 7.37
CA SER A 157 4.64 9.35 6.96
C SER A 157 3.70 8.14 7.11
N TYR A 158 4.21 7.03 7.64
CA TYR A 158 3.48 5.79 7.86
C TYR A 158 3.28 5.52 9.35
N VAL A 159 2.12 4.98 9.71
CA VAL A 159 1.80 4.52 11.06
C VAL A 159 1.38 3.07 11.02
N THR A 160 2.13 2.23 11.73
CA THR A 160 1.87 0.80 11.87
C THR A 160 1.13 0.49 13.16
N LEU A 161 -0.03 -0.16 13.04
CA LEU A 161 -0.89 -0.56 14.14
C LEU A 161 -0.83 -2.09 14.28
N GLU A 162 -0.22 -2.59 15.35
CA GLU A 162 -0.13 -4.03 15.62
C GLU A 162 -1.13 -4.49 16.67
N ARG A 163 -1.77 -5.62 16.43
CA ARG A 163 -2.70 -6.20 17.39
C ARG A 163 -1.98 -7.09 18.42
N ARG A 164 -2.42 -7.03 19.67
CA ARG A 164 -1.99 -7.83 20.84
C ARG A 164 -0.59 -7.49 21.38
N HIS A 165 0.40 -7.32 20.52
CA HIS A 165 1.79 -7.06 20.92
C HIS A 165 2.61 -6.44 19.78
N ASP A 166 3.70 -5.73 20.12
CA ASP A 166 4.72 -5.19 19.22
C ASP A 166 5.73 -6.28 18.80
N ALA A 167 5.21 -7.32 18.16
CA ALA A 167 5.98 -8.48 17.69
C ALA A 167 5.35 -9.17 16.49
N THR A 168 4.31 -8.56 15.89
CA THR A 168 3.75 -8.99 14.62
C THR A 168 4.77 -8.75 13.50
N ILE A 169 5.45 -7.59 13.52
CA ILE A 169 6.54 -7.24 12.59
C ILE A 169 7.80 -6.90 13.39
N ILE A 170 8.60 -7.90 13.76
CA ILE A 170 9.64 -7.76 14.80
C ILE A 170 10.78 -6.77 14.50
N ASN A 171 10.96 -6.35 13.24
CA ASN A 171 12.00 -5.40 12.83
C ASN A 171 11.43 -4.04 12.40
N VAL A 172 10.13 -3.82 12.58
CA VAL A 172 9.46 -2.53 12.40
C VAL A 172 8.72 -2.26 13.69
N LYS A 173 9.12 -1.23 14.44
CA LYS A 173 8.48 -0.91 15.70
C LYS A 173 7.05 -0.43 15.42
N ALA A 174 6.06 -1.03 16.08
CA ALA A 174 4.68 -0.56 16.02
C ALA A 174 4.56 0.86 16.59
N ASP A 175 3.88 1.73 15.85
CA ASP A 175 3.52 3.07 16.30
C ASP A 175 2.40 3.01 17.35
N MET A 176 1.54 1.99 17.25
CA MET A 176 0.53 1.68 18.25
C MET A 176 0.31 0.18 18.35
N VAL A 177 0.15 -0.29 19.59
CA VAL A 177 -0.32 -1.66 19.87
C VAL A 177 -1.72 -1.59 20.46
N TYR A 178 -2.65 -2.36 19.91
CA TYR A 178 -4.05 -2.39 20.35
C TYR A 178 -4.53 -3.80 20.71
N ASP A 179 -5.66 -3.89 21.40
CA ASP A 179 -6.25 -5.18 21.83
C ASP A 179 -5.25 -6.03 22.65
N THR A 180 -4.62 -5.43 23.67
CA THR A 180 -3.50 -6.04 24.42
C THR A 180 -3.92 -6.94 25.57
N ALA A 181 -5.23 -7.07 25.85
CA ALA A 181 -5.74 -7.88 26.96
C ALA A 181 -6.84 -8.85 26.50
N PRO A 182 -6.81 -10.11 26.96
CA PRO A 182 -7.89 -11.07 26.75
C PRO A 182 -9.23 -10.55 27.29
N PRO A 183 -10.36 -10.91 26.65
CA PRO A 183 -10.49 -11.96 25.64
C PRO A 183 -10.23 -11.53 24.19
N TYR A 184 -9.63 -10.35 23.96
CA TYR A 184 -9.30 -9.79 22.64
C TYR A 184 -10.52 -9.61 21.72
N HIS A 185 -10.95 -8.36 21.50
CA HIS A 185 -12.23 -8.03 20.87
C HIS A 185 -12.12 -7.38 19.49
N LEU A 186 -10.89 -7.11 19.04
CA LEU A 186 -10.61 -6.29 17.88
C LEU A 186 -9.88 -7.09 16.79
N ALA A 187 -10.19 -8.39 16.64
CA ALA A 187 -9.74 -9.15 15.47
C ALA A 187 -10.42 -8.64 14.19
N LEU A 188 -9.79 -8.81 13.04
CA LEU A 188 -10.40 -8.68 11.73
C LEU A 188 -11.10 -10.01 11.38
N ASP A 189 -12.20 -9.93 10.63
CA ASP A 189 -12.93 -11.12 10.17
C ASP A 189 -12.32 -11.63 8.86
N ASP A 190 -11.93 -12.91 8.83
CA ASP A 190 -11.38 -13.57 7.63
C ASP A 190 -12.37 -13.55 6.45
N ASP A 191 -13.68 -13.48 6.72
CA ASP A 191 -14.72 -13.35 5.69
C ASP A 191 -14.92 -11.90 5.19
N GLY A 192 -14.07 -10.97 5.62
CA GLY A 192 -14.12 -9.57 5.23
C GLY A 192 -14.79 -8.66 6.25
N ASP A 193 -14.04 -7.66 6.72
CA ASP A 193 -14.57 -6.51 7.42
C ASP A 193 -14.57 -5.27 6.49
N VAL A 194 -15.49 -4.34 6.75
CA VAL A 194 -15.42 -2.97 6.24
C VAL A 194 -14.69 -2.14 7.28
N ILE A 195 -13.65 -1.41 6.88
CA ILE A 195 -12.89 -0.51 7.74
C ILE A 195 -13.23 0.95 7.38
N GLN A 196 -13.36 1.80 8.39
CA GLN A 196 -13.57 3.23 8.25
C GLN A 196 -12.59 4.00 9.14
N LEU A 197 -11.98 5.03 8.56
CA LEU A 197 -11.16 6.01 9.26
C LEU A 197 -11.96 7.32 9.38
N LEU A 198 -12.13 7.80 10.60
CA LEU A 198 -12.84 9.04 10.90
C LEU A 198 -11.89 10.04 11.57
N ASN A 199 -11.99 11.32 11.20
CA ASN A 199 -11.24 12.38 11.86
C ASN A 199 -11.82 12.72 13.24
N ALA A 200 -11.16 13.64 13.96
CA ALA A 200 -11.57 14.09 15.29
C ALA A 200 -12.97 14.73 15.34
N ASP A 201 -13.44 15.30 14.22
CA ASP A 201 -14.79 15.86 14.09
C ASP A 201 -15.86 14.78 13.78
N GLY A 202 -15.43 13.52 13.60
CA GLY A 202 -16.30 12.39 13.27
C GLY A 202 -16.66 12.30 11.79
N GLU A 203 -15.96 13.02 10.92
CA GLU A 203 -16.13 12.96 9.47
C GLU A 203 -15.39 11.74 8.92
N LEU A 204 -15.97 11.08 7.91
CA LEU A 204 -15.34 9.93 7.25
C LEU A 204 -14.24 10.42 6.31
N VAL A 205 -12.99 9.99 6.57
CA VAL A 205 -11.80 10.38 5.80
C VAL A 205 -11.46 9.34 4.74
N ASP A 206 -11.48 8.06 5.10
CA ASP A 206 -11.16 6.96 4.18
C ASP A 206 -11.86 5.66 4.59
N THR A 207 -11.93 4.71 3.65
CA THR A 207 -12.46 3.37 3.87
C THR A 207 -11.57 2.31 3.24
N ALA A 208 -11.64 1.09 3.77
CA ALA A 208 -11.11 -0.10 3.11
C ALA A 208 -12.19 -1.19 3.07
N ASN A 209 -12.32 -1.84 1.90
CA ASN A 209 -13.29 -2.90 1.65
C ASN A 209 -14.77 -2.47 1.83
N ALA A 210 -15.07 -1.18 1.75
CA ALA A 210 -16.44 -0.65 1.87
C ALA A 210 -17.25 -0.77 0.57
N SER A 211 -16.59 -1.03 -0.56
CA SER A 211 -17.25 -1.27 -1.85
C SER A 211 -18.29 -2.39 -1.76
N PRO A 212 -19.46 -2.27 -2.42
CA PRO A 212 -20.51 -3.29 -2.40
C PRO A 212 -20.09 -4.62 -3.05
N GLU A 213 -19.08 -4.58 -3.94
CA GLU A 213 -18.44 -5.76 -4.52
C GLU A 213 -16.96 -5.82 -4.06
N PRO A 214 -16.32 -7.00 -3.98
CA PRO A 214 -16.99 -8.30 -3.97
C PRO A 214 -17.93 -8.37 -2.78
N ARG A 215 -19.06 -9.08 -2.93
CA ARG A 215 -20.05 -9.14 -1.86
C ARG A 215 -19.43 -9.60 -0.56
N THR A 216 -18.70 -10.72 -0.55
CA THR A 216 -18.05 -11.31 0.63
C THR A 216 -16.54 -11.28 0.52
N GLY A 217 -15.84 -11.35 1.65
CA GLY A 217 -14.39 -11.43 1.69
C GLY A 217 -13.69 -10.07 1.62
N TRP A 218 -12.38 -10.15 1.59
CA TRP A 218 -11.48 -9.06 1.26
C TRP A 218 -11.27 -9.00 -0.27
N PRO A 219 -11.13 -7.81 -0.88
CA PRO A 219 -10.87 -7.68 -2.31
C PRO A 219 -9.45 -8.17 -2.67
N ALA A 220 -8.54 -8.15 -1.70
CA ALA A 220 -7.15 -8.58 -1.83
C ALA A 220 -6.58 -9.04 -0.48
N GLY A 221 -5.31 -9.44 -0.48
CA GLY A 221 -4.68 -10.23 0.57
C GLY A 221 -4.91 -11.74 0.37
N ASP A 222 -4.13 -12.57 1.05
CA ASP A 222 -4.17 -14.03 0.89
C ASP A 222 -3.93 -14.72 2.23
N ALA A 223 -4.96 -15.35 2.79
CA ALA A 223 -4.86 -16.07 4.07
C ALA A 223 -3.99 -17.33 4.03
N THR A 224 -3.79 -17.93 2.86
CA THR A 224 -2.92 -19.11 2.75
C THR A 224 -1.45 -18.70 2.80
N LEU A 225 -1.13 -17.55 2.21
CA LEU A 225 0.22 -17.01 2.18
C LEU A 225 0.51 -16.02 3.31
N HIS A 226 -0.52 -15.56 4.01
CA HIS A 226 -0.47 -14.43 4.93
C HIS A 226 0.04 -13.16 4.23
N ALA A 227 -0.45 -12.92 3.01
CA ALA A 227 -0.16 -11.70 2.27
C ALA A 227 -1.17 -10.61 2.61
N SER A 228 -0.66 -9.40 2.80
CA SER A 228 -1.44 -8.21 3.06
C SER A 228 -2.24 -7.77 1.83
N MET A 229 -3.25 -6.97 2.10
CA MET A 229 -4.01 -6.20 1.14
C MET A 229 -3.43 -4.80 1.07
N GLU A 230 -2.88 -4.42 -0.08
CA GLU A 230 -2.20 -3.14 -0.32
C GLU A 230 -3.03 -2.26 -1.25
N ARG A 231 -3.12 -0.96 -0.94
CA ARG A 231 -3.74 0.03 -1.84
C ARG A 231 -2.82 0.28 -3.04
N THR A 232 -3.36 0.21 -4.25
CA THR A 232 -2.61 0.41 -5.49
C THR A 232 -2.35 1.88 -5.78
N ASP A 233 -3.42 2.69 -5.84
CA ASP A 233 -3.38 4.13 -6.03
C ASP A 233 -3.81 4.83 -4.72
N PRO A 234 -2.89 5.50 -4.01
CA PRO A 234 -3.18 6.24 -2.78
C PRO A 234 -4.22 7.36 -2.95
N LEU A 235 -4.39 7.89 -4.18
CA LEU A 235 -5.36 8.93 -4.51
C LEU A 235 -6.68 8.34 -5.04
N GLY A 236 -6.67 7.05 -5.36
CA GLY A 236 -7.80 6.32 -5.89
C GLY A 236 -8.88 6.01 -4.84
N PRO A 237 -10.14 5.82 -5.27
CA PRO A 237 -11.23 5.45 -4.37
C PRO A 237 -11.07 4.04 -3.78
N ASP A 238 -11.82 3.72 -2.73
CA ASP A 238 -11.97 2.35 -2.20
C ASP A 238 -12.85 1.51 -3.13
N THR A 239 -12.26 0.98 -4.20
CA THR A 239 -12.85 -0.03 -5.08
C THR A 239 -11.99 -1.29 -5.08
N PRO A 240 -12.53 -2.47 -5.39
CA PRO A 240 -11.77 -3.72 -5.38
C PRO A 240 -10.54 -3.68 -6.28
N GLU A 241 -10.62 -2.96 -7.39
CA GLU A 241 -9.53 -2.81 -8.36
C GLU A 241 -8.39 -1.94 -7.83
N ASN A 242 -8.65 -1.10 -6.82
CA ASN A 242 -7.64 -0.29 -6.16
C ASN A 242 -6.96 -0.99 -4.97
N TRP A 243 -7.24 -2.28 -4.79
CA TRP A 243 -6.58 -3.12 -3.79
C TRP A 243 -5.92 -4.30 -4.49
N HIS A 244 -4.70 -4.63 -4.10
CA HIS A 244 -4.01 -5.82 -4.60
C HIS A 244 -3.34 -6.58 -3.46
N THR A 245 -3.13 -7.87 -3.67
CA THR A 245 -2.37 -8.70 -2.74
C THR A 245 -0.88 -8.46 -2.96
N ASN A 246 -0.10 -8.22 -1.89
CA ASN A 246 1.35 -8.09 -2.02
C ASN A 246 1.93 -9.28 -2.82
N PRO A 247 2.66 -9.03 -3.93
CA PRO A 247 3.11 -10.07 -4.84
C PRO A 247 4.36 -10.81 -4.32
N GLY A 248 4.97 -10.37 -3.22
CA GLY A 248 6.19 -10.92 -2.66
C GLY A 248 7.48 -10.49 -3.37
N ILE A 249 7.41 -9.47 -4.25
CA ILE A 249 8.58 -8.92 -4.96
C ILE A 249 9.25 -7.84 -4.12
N ILE A 250 8.47 -6.89 -3.64
CA ILE A 250 8.88 -5.86 -2.68
C ILE A 250 8.16 -6.19 -1.38
N THR A 251 8.94 -6.47 -0.33
CA THR A 251 8.44 -6.79 1.00
C THR A 251 9.27 -6.05 2.03
N ARG A 252 8.65 -5.63 3.14
CA ARG A 252 9.32 -5.04 4.28
C ARG A 252 8.68 -5.53 5.57
N GLY A 253 9.51 -6.00 6.49
CA GLY A 253 9.07 -6.55 7.77
C GLY A 253 9.40 -8.03 7.93
N LEU A 254 9.61 -8.47 9.16
CA LEU A 254 9.85 -9.86 9.55
C LEU A 254 8.79 -10.30 10.57
N ASP A 255 8.25 -11.49 10.42
CA ASP A 255 7.36 -12.11 11.39
C ASP A 255 8.10 -12.54 12.67
N ALA A 256 7.35 -13.03 13.68
CA ALA A 256 7.91 -13.51 14.94
C ALA A 256 8.90 -14.69 14.82
N LEU A 257 8.98 -15.35 13.66
CA LEU A 257 9.95 -16.41 13.36
C LEU A 257 11.15 -15.90 12.53
N GLY A 258 11.23 -14.59 12.29
CA GLY A 258 12.28 -13.95 11.51
C GLY A 258 12.17 -14.18 10.00
N ARG A 259 10.98 -14.53 9.50
CA ARG A 259 10.73 -14.67 8.06
C ARG A 259 10.10 -13.39 7.53
N PRO A 260 10.41 -12.97 6.30
CA PRO A 260 9.75 -11.82 5.68
C PRO A 260 8.23 -11.95 5.69
N ILE A 261 7.54 -10.86 6.05
CA ILE A 261 6.11 -10.75 5.81
C ILE A 261 5.86 -10.47 4.33
N LEU A 262 4.71 -10.89 3.82
CA LEU A 262 4.24 -10.51 2.49
C LEU A 262 3.41 -9.24 2.59
N GLY A 263 4.13 -8.15 2.76
CA GLY A 263 3.59 -6.81 2.89
C GLY A 263 4.71 -5.79 2.92
N THR A 264 4.36 -4.50 2.92
CA THR A 264 5.30 -3.38 2.82
C THR A 264 5.25 -2.47 4.04
N ALA A 265 5.24 -3.06 5.24
CA ALA A 265 5.13 -2.30 6.48
C ALA A 265 6.12 -1.13 6.57
N ALA A 266 5.61 0.04 6.95
CA ALA A 266 6.21 1.36 6.98
C ALA A 266 7.05 1.67 5.71
N ALA A 267 6.47 1.40 4.54
CA ALA A 267 7.02 1.73 3.24
C ALA A 267 5.91 1.90 2.20
N MET A 268 6.28 2.39 1.02
CA MET A 268 5.37 2.46 -0.11
C MET A 268 4.91 1.06 -0.52
N ASN A 269 3.60 0.93 -0.75
CA ASN A 269 2.98 -0.29 -1.27
C ASN A 269 3.66 -0.76 -2.55
N SER A 270 3.61 -2.08 -2.75
CA SER A 270 4.20 -2.69 -3.92
C SER A 270 3.43 -2.35 -5.20
N THR A 271 4.12 -2.47 -6.33
CA THR A 271 3.51 -2.30 -7.65
C THR A 271 2.85 -3.61 -8.08
N THR A 272 1.72 -3.53 -8.79
CA THR A 272 1.03 -4.74 -9.28
C THR A 272 1.87 -5.50 -10.31
N LEU A 273 1.66 -6.82 -10.43
CA LEU A 273 2.39 -7.63 -11.42
C LEU A 273 2.15 -7.20 -12.86
N ASP A 274 0.97 -6.64 -13.17
CA ASP A 274 0.63 -6.19 -14.52
C ASP A 274 1.30 -4.86 -14.86
N GLU A 275 1.38 -3.93 -13.90
CA GLU A 275 2.16 -2.70 -14.05
C GLU A 275 3.66 -3.02 -14.18
N LEU A 276 4.21 -3.89 -13.33
CA LEU A 276 5.60 -4.32 -13.43
C LEU A 276 5.91 -4.99 -14.78
N ALA A 277 4.99 -5.80 -15.31
CA ALA A 277 5.11 -6.39 -16.63
C ALA A 277 5.15 -5.33 -17.74
N LEU A 278 4.30 -4.31 -17.63
CA LEU A 278 4.21 -3.21 -18.59
C LEU A 278 5.47 -2.35 -18.55
N GLU A 279 5.92 -1.96 -17.36
CA GLU A 279 7.13 -1.18 -17.12
C GLU A 279 8.39 -1.88 -17.61
N ALA A 280 8.46 -3.21 -17.43
CA ALA A 280 9.61 -4.00 -17.85
C ALA A 280 9.93 -3.81 -19.35
N GLY A 281 8.92 -3.65 -20.20
CA GLY A 281 9.10 -3.56 -21.66
C GLY A 281 9.85 -4.76 -22.27
N ILE A 282 9.89 -5.90 -21.55
CA ILE A 282 10.68 -7.07 -21.92
C ILE A 282 9.95 -7.85 -23.01
N ALA A 283 10.62 -8.07 -24.15
CA ALA A 283 10.10 -8.91 -25.20
C ALA A 283 9.99 -10.38 -24.73
N PRO A 284 8.82 -11.04 -24.89
CA PRO A 284 8.66 -12.42 -24.49
C PRO A 284 9.47 -13.37 -25.37
N VAL A 285 9.84 -14.51 -24.80
CA VAL A 285 10.41 -15.62 -25.57
C VAL A 285 9.29 -16.35 -26.31
N VAL A 286 9.46 -16.56 -27.61
CA VAL A 286 8.49 -17.31 -28.42
C VAL A 286 8.68 -18.80 -28.19
N ILE A 287 7.62 -19.48 -27.75
CA ILE A 287 7.63 -20.91 -27.41
C ILE A 287 6.57 -21.64 -28.24
N LYS A 288 6.94 -22.79 -28.81
CA LYS A 288 5.95 -23.67 -29.45
C LYS A 288 5.22 -24.47 -28.36
N PRO A 289 3.91 -24.69 -28.50
CA PRO A 289 3.17 -25.54 -27.56
C PRO A 289 3.83 -26.92 -27.38
N GLY A 290 4.15 -27.27 -26.14
CA GLY A 290 4.77 -28.55 -25.77
C GLY A 290 6.30 -28.52 -25.67
N ASP A 291 6.97 -27.46 -26.12
CA ASP A 291 8.41 -27.31 -25.89
C ASP A 291 8.67 -27.15 -24.38
N PRO A 292 9.64 -27.90 -23.81
CA PRO A 292 9.94 -27.81 -22.39
C PRO A 292 10.59 -26.45 -22.07
N VAL A 293 10.04 -25.76 -21.09
CA VAL A 293 10.64 -24.54 -20.54
C VAL A 293 11.15 -24.88 -19.15
N GLU A 294 12.47 -24.95 -18.99
CA GLU A 294 13.14 -25.27 -17.72
C GLU A 294 13.90 -24.02 -17.25
N VAL A 295 13.57 -23.55 -16.05
CA VAL A 295 14.08 -22.31 -15.46
C VAL A 295 14.85 -22.66 -14.19
N PRO A 296 16.15 -22.38 -14.11
CA PRO A 296 16.92 -22.67 -12.90
C PRO A 296 16.46 -21.76 -11.76
N ILE A 297 16.15 -22.36 -10.61
CA ILE A 297 15.83 -21.66 -9.37
C ILE A 297 16.92 -21.97 -8.35
N GLU A 298 17.59 -20.93 -7.85
CA GLU A 298 18.75 -21.03 -6.94
C GLU A 298 18.30 -21.37 -5.51
N ILE A 299 17.67 -22.53 -5.35
CA ILE A 299 17.14 -23.05 -4.09
C ILE A 299 17.76 -24.40 -3.82
N THR A 300 18.43 -24.53 -2.68
CA THR A 300 18.97 -25.80 -2.20
C THR A 300 17.87 -26.68 -1.61
N LYS A 301 18.14 -27.98 -1.47
CA LYS A 301 17.21 -28.91 -0.82
C LYS A 301 16.92 -28.52 0.63
N GLU A 302 17.91 -28.00 1.32
CA GLU A 302 17.84 -27.54 2.71
C GLU A 302 16.97 -26.28 2.79
N ALA A 303 17.20 -25.30 1.92
CA ALA A 303 16.37 -24.09 1.84
C ALA A 303 14.90 -24.43 1.53
N ARG A 304 14.64 -25.32 0.55
CA ARG A 304 13.30 -25.77 0.18
C ARG A 304 12.55 -26.50 1.30
N LYS A 305 13.25 -27.18 2.21
CA LYS A 305 12.63 -27.82 3.38
C LYS A 305 12.13 -26.80 4.41
N VAL A 306 12.78 -25.64 4.48
CA VAL A 306 12.45 -24.57 5.42
C VAL A 306 11.43 -23.61 4.82
N GLN A 307 11.64 -23.18 3.57
CA GLN A 307 10.87 -22.13 2.90
C GLN A 307 9.68 -22.67 2.08
N GLY A 308 9.64 -23.98 1.81
CA GLY A 308 8.65 -24.56 0.90
C GLY A 308 9.03 -24.39 -0.57
N TRP A 309 8.05 -24.57 -1.46
CA TRP A 309 8.24 -24.33 -2.90
C TRP A 309 8.05 -22.84 -3.22
N PRO A 310 8.78 -22.29 -4.22
CA PRO A 310 8.44 -21.03 -4.87
C PRO A 310 6.95 -20.92 -5.16
N TRP A 311 6.42 -19.71 -4.99
CA TRP A 311 5.11 -19.40 -5.50
C TRP A 311 5.22 -18.96 -6.93
N ILE A 312 4.26 -19.41 -7.74
CA ILE A 312 4.22 -19.07 -9.15
C ILE A 312 2.93 -18.30 -9.36
N ARG A 313 3.06 -17.05 -9.79
CA ARG A 313 1.96 -16.24 -10.29
C ARG A 313 2.08 -16.16 -11.80
N VAL A 314 0.95 -16.21 -12.48
CA VAL A 314 0.91 -16.07 -13.94
C VAL A 314 0.07 -14.86 -14.27
N THR A 315 0.57 -13.95 -15.09
CA THR A 315 -0.25 -12.85 -15.62
C THR A 315 -0.34 -12.92 -17.14
N GLN A 316 -1.43 -12.39 -17.70
CA GLN A 316 -1.65 -12.31 -19.15
C GLN A 316 -1.89 -10.84 -19.51
N PRO A 317 -0.84 -10.10 -19.90
CA PRO A 317 -0.92 -8.64 -20.07
C PRO A 317 -2.03 -8.18 -21.02
N GLU A 318 -2.32 -8.96 -22.06
CA GLU A 318 -3.35 -8.63 -23.07
C GLU A 318 -4.78 -8.89 -22.59
N LEU A 319 -4.97 -9.76 -21.59
CA LEU A 319 -6.28 -10.05 -20.99
C LEU A 319 -6.54 -9.16 -19.76
N ALA A 320 -5.50 -8.78 -19.02
CA ALA A 320 -5.58 -7.85 -17.90
C ALA A 320 -6.11 -6.46 -18.32
N MET A 321 -5.64 -5.94 -19.46
CA MET A 321 -6.11 -4.68 -20.06
C MET A 321 -7.59 -4.70 -20.46
N ALA A 322 -8.19 -5.88 -20.63
CA ALA A 322 -9.59 -6.04 -20.99
C ALA A 322 -10.52 -6.33 -19.80
N ALA A 323 -9.97 -6.68 -18.62
CA ALA A 323 -10.73 -7.29 -17.53
C ALA A 323 -10.57 -6.65 -16.14
N GLY A 324 -9.85 -5.52 -16.00
CA GLY A 324 -9.82 -4.75 -14.74
C GLY A 324 -9.38 -5.56 -13.52
N GLY A 325 -8.18 -6.15 -13.58
CA GLY A 325 -7.49 -6.69 -12.40
C GLY A 325 -8.00 -8.01 -11.80
N GLY A 326 -9.09 -8.60 -12.31
CA GLY A 326 -9.71 -9.80 -11.72
C GLY A 326 -9.90 -11.00 -12.67
N GLY A 327 -9.25 -11.01 -13.83
CA GLY A 327 -9.42 -12.05 -14.84
C GLY A 327 -8.98 -13.44 -14.35
N MET A 328 -9.92 -14.38 -14.22
CA MET A 328 -9.61 -15.77 -13.85
C MET A 328 -8.68 -16.40 -14.90
N LEU A 329 -7.45 -16.66 -14.50
CA LEU A 329 -6.45 -17.30 -15.36
C LEU A 329 -6.90 -18.73 -15.73
N PRO A 330 -6.63 -19.22 -16.95
CA PRO A 330 -7.01 -20.56 -17.35
C PRO A 330 -6.45 -21.62 -16.39
N SER A 331 -7.29 -22.57 -15.98
CA SER A 331 -6.99 -23.65 -15.02
C SER A 331 -6.06 -24.76 -15.56
N GLY A 332 -5.15 -24.41 -16.47
CA GLY A 332 -4.33 -25.35 -17.25
C GLY A 332 -2.83 -25.37 -16.97
N TYR A 333 -2.33 -24.51 -16.08
CA TYR A 333 -0.90 -24.45 -15.77
C TYR A 333 -0.45 -25.72 -15.05
N SER A 334 0.65 -26.30 -15.52
CA SER A 334 1.27 -27.45 -14.88
C SER A 334 2.77 -27.20 -14.76
N PHE A 335 3.27 -27.38 -13.55
CA PHE A 335 4.67 -27.21 -13.22
C PHE A 335 5.27 -28.53 -12.74
N TYR A 336 6.55 -28.72 -13.00
CA TYR A 336 7.33 -29.83 -12.46
C TYR A 336 8.65 -29.31 -11.93
N SER A 337 9.34 -30.11 -11.14
CA SER A 337 10.70 -29.78 -10.71
C SER A 337 11.66 -30.90 -11.05
N ARG A 338 12.89 -30.52 -11.36
CA ARG A 338 14.02 -31.42 -11.50
C ARG A 338 15.15 -30.92 -10.61
N GLN A 339 15.93 -31.83 -10.05
CA GLN A 339 17.15 -31.45 -9.34
C GLN A 339 18.34 -31.60 -10.29
N ARG A 340 19.18 -30.57 -10.37
CA ARG A 340 20.40 -30.57 -11.19
C ARG A 340 21.51 -29.83 -10.44
N ASN A 341 22.69 -30.44 -10.35
CA ASN A 341 23.86 -29.88 -9.67
C ASN A 341 23.61 -29.41 -8.21
N GLY A 342 22.65 -30.01 -7.50
CA GLY A 342 22.31 -29.66 -6.12
C GLY A 342 21.22 -28.60 -5.97
N GLU A 343 20.82 -27.96 -7.06
CA GLU A 343 19.76 -26.94 -7.13
C GLU A 343 18.51 -27.48 -7.83
N PHE A 344 17.41 -26.75 -7.72
CA PHE A 344 16.17 -27.08 -8.43
C PHE A 344 16.06 -26.32 -9.76
N GLU A 345 15.53 -26.98 -10.78
CA GLU A 345 15.03 -26.37 -12.01
C GLU A 345 13.50 -26.49 -11.99
N LEU A 346 12.80 -25.39 -12.23
CA LEU A 346 11.36 -25.36 -12.39
C LEU A 346 11.01 -25.54 -13.87
N GLY A 347 10.24 -26.57 -14.17
CA GLY A 347 9.68 -26.81 -15.49
C GLY A 347 8.28 -26.26 -15.62
N ILE A 348 8.02 -25.51 -16.70
CA ILE A 348 6.69 -25.03 -17.09
C ILE A 348 6.20 -25.91 -18.23
N ASN A 349 5.09 -26.61 -18.05
CA ASN A 349 4.48 -27.42 -19.10
C ASN A 349 3.63 -26.54 -20.01
N THR A 350 4.10 -26.34 -21.23
CA THR A 350 3.47 -25.48 -22.24
C THR A 350 2.46 -26.21 -23.11
N SER A 351 2.32 -27.53 -23.00
CA SER A 351 1.50 -28.34 -23.92
C SER A 351 0.00 -28.05 -23.84
N LYS A 352 -0.46 -27.46 -22.73
CA LYS A 352 -1.87 -27.14 -22.47
C LYS A 352 -2.13 -25.63 -22.41
N LEU A 353 -1.12 -24.81 -22.68
CA LEU A 353 -1.29 -23.37 -22.68
C LEU A 353 -1.92 -22.94 -24.01
N PRO A 354 -3.03 -22.18 -23.98
CA PRO A 354 -3.55 -21.53 -25.18
C PRO A 354 -2.51 -20.60 -25.82
N PRO A 355 -2.65 -20.28 -27.11
CA PRO A 355 -1.86 -19.24 -27.73
C PRO A 355 -2.06 -17.89 -27.03
N GLY A 356 -0.98 -17.12 -26.89
CA GLY A 356 -1.01 -15.80 -26.25
C GLY A 356 0.22 -15.48 -25.42
N ARG A 357 0.22 -14.31 -24.80
CA ARG A 357 1.31 -13.83 -23.94
C ARG A 357 1.06 -14.14 -22.47
N TYR A 358 2.13 -14.58 -21.81
CA TYR A 358 2.12 -14.99 -20.42
C TYR A 358 3.39 -14.49 -19.72
N ASN A 359 3.25 -14.01 -18.50
CA ASN A 359 4.36 -13.73 -17.60
C ASN A 359 4.27 -14.69 -16.42
N PHE A 360 5.29 -15.52 -16.24
CA PHE A 360 5.40 -16.39 -15.07
C PHE A 360 6.34 -15.74 -14.07
N TRP A 361 5.79 -15.34 -12.94
CA TRP A 361 6.49 -14.75 -11.81
C TRP A 361 6.75 -15.83 -10.78
N ILE A 362 8.00 -16.26 -10.68
CA ILE A 362 8.45 -17.29 -9.74
C ILE A 362 9.07 -16.56 -8.56
N VAL A 363 8.29 -16.42 -7.50
CA VAL A 363 8.68 -15.71 -6.27
C VAL A 363 9.19 -16.74 -5.28
N TYR A 364 10.48 -16.65 -4.92
CA TYR A 364 11.10 -17.58 -3.99
C TYR A 364 11.97 -16.87 -2.95
N GLY A 365 11.34 -16.54 -1.83
CA GLY A 365 11.99 -15.82 -0.75
C GLY A 365 12.20 -14.34 -1.09
N GLU A 366 12.77 -13.63 -0.12
CA GLU A 366 12.90 -12.17 -0.07
C GLU A 366 13.51 -11.56 -1.35
N GLY A 367 12.72 -10.75 -2.08
CA GLY A 367 13.19 -9.98 -3.24
C GLY A 367 13.78 -10.82 -4.37
N LYS A 368 13.58 -12.15 -4.35
CA LYS A 368 14.09 -13.10 -5.33
C LYS A 368 12.95 -13.58 -6.18
N THR A 369 12.69 -12.80 -7.21
CA THR A 369 11.67 -13.11 -8.19
C THR A 369 12.32 -13.35 -9.53
N ILE A 370 11.95 -14.45 -10.17
CA ILE A 370 12.26 -14.68 -11.58
C ILE A 370 11.02 -14.40 -12.40
N LEU A 371 11.15 -13.52 -13.38
CA LEU A 371 10.16 -13.32 -14.44
C LEU A 371 10.55 -14.15 -15.67
N VAL A 372 9.59 -14.93 -16.17
CA VAL A 372 9.70 -15.69 -17.43
C VAL A 372 8.60 -15.20 -18.38
N PRO A 373 8.90 -14.24 -19.26
CA PRO A 373 7.94 -13.73 -20.23
C PRO A 373 7.93 -14.63 -21.46
N MET A 374 6.74 -15.12 -21.85
CA MET A 374 6.57 -16.08 -22.93
C MET A 374 5.41 -15.72 -23.86
N GLU A 375 5.57 -16.06 -25.14
CA GLU A 375 4.52 -16.00 -26.14
C GLU A 375 4.33 -17.40 -26.71
N ILE A 376 3.16 -17.99 -26.46
CA ILE A 376 2.78 -19.31 -26.97
C ILE A 376 2.21 -19.12 -28.37
N LEU A 377 2.82 -19.78 -29.36
CA LEU A 377 2.39 -19.72 -30.75
C LEU A 377 1.04 -20.44 -30.98
N PRO A 378 0.29 -20.05 -32.04
CA PRO A 378 -0.94 -20.70 -32.48
C PRO A 378 -0.84 -22.21 -32.75
#